data_AF-A0A4R0MSH2-F1
#
_entry.id   AF-A0A4R0MSH2-F1
#
_cell.length_a   1.000
_cell.length_b   1.000
_cell.length_c   1.000
_cell.angle_alpha   90.00
_cell.angle_beta   90.00
_cell.angle_gamma   90.00
#
_symmetry.space_group_name_H-M   'P 1'
#
loop_
_entity.id
_entity.type
_entity.pdbx_description
1 polymer ?
#
loop_
_entity_poly.entity_id
_entity_poly.type
_entity_poly.pdbx_seq_one_letter_code
_entity_poly.pdbx_strand_id
1 'polypeptide(L)'
;MEIIHLSAECYPIAKVGGLGDVVGALPKYQNKLGHVAKVVMPAYHNKFIQENEFEVVYDGWGKLGFHNFTVKIFREMTNKLGFDLYLVHISGLLDREMVYGYDDDTERFLAYQIAVLDWMAQWEHRPDVIHCHDHHTGLVPFMVANCHQFKSLCHIPTVLTIHNAQYQGQFGWDKLHYIPAFELWKSGQLDWKGAINPLASAIKCAWRVTTVSPSYLDEISFKANGLEDLLAQERSKSFGILNGIDNEVWNPQADPMLEKKYNLRTVDAGKRANKEALCKVFNLDPEKPLFTFIGRLVGEKGADLLPDIFYNALIEYNGEINVLVLGSGDSQVEGRLSQLKEAFPGNYNVYIGYNEQLSHQIYAGADFLLMPSRVEPCGLNQMYALRYGTIPIVRRIGGLKDTVIDIGDGGFGICHDQSSVWDVGHAIGRAYELYVNAKEVKEIRKFIMQLDHSWDKAAQQYIHLYQI
;
A
#
# COMPACT_ATOMS: atom_id res chain seq x y z
N MET A 1 8.41 -22.56 7.63
CA MET A 1 8.80 -21.44 8.51
C MET A 1 7.56 -20.87 9.16
N GLU A 2 7.64 -20.50 10.42
CA GLU A 2 6.65 -19.71 11.13
C GLU A 2 7.04 -18.23 11.10
N ILE A 3 6.20 -17.38 10.51
CA ILE A 3 6.47 -15.97 10.23
C ILE A 3 5.42 -15.12 10.95
N ILE A 4 5.86 -14.21 11.81
CA ILE A 4 4.97 -13.32 12.58
C ILE A 4 5.01 -11.92 11.97
N HIS A 5 3.95 -11.54 11.28
CA HIS A 5 3.76 -10.18 10.78
C HIS A 5 3.19 -9.28 11.87
N LEU A 6 3.93 -8.24 12.24
CA LEU A 6 3.47 -7.20 13.15
C LEU A 6 3.09 -5.97 12.35
N SER A 7 1.84 -5.52 12.50
CA SER A 7 1.33 -4.42 11.70
C SER A 7 0.33 -3.54 12.46
N ALA A 8 0.21 -2.28 12.03
CA ALA A 8 -0.89 -1.39 12.42
C ALA A 8 -2.10 -1.52 11.48
N GLU A 9 -1.93 -1.97 10.23
CA GLU A 9 -3.03 -2.14 9.28
C GLU A 9 -3.04 -3.56 8.71
N CYS A 10 -4.23 -4.06 8.40
CA CYS A 10 -4.43 -5.32 7.68
C CYS A 10 -5.82 -5.28 7.04
N TYR A 11 -5.90 -5.31 5.71
CA TYR A 11 -7.19 -5.40 5.02
C TYR A 11 -7.77 -6.82 5.17
N PRO A 12 -9.09 -6.99 5.39
CA PRO A 12 -10.17 -5.99 5.45
C PRO A 12 -10.46 -5.43 6.86
N ILE A 13 -9.59 -5.66 7.83
CA ILE A 13 -9.84 -5.34 9.25
C ILE A 13 -9.70 -3.83 9.49
N ALA A 14 -8.54 -3.26 9.16
CA ALA A 14 -8.28 -1.84 9.26
C ALA A 14 -7.26 -1.44 8.19
N LYS A 15 -7.57 -0.38 7.44
CA LYS A 15 -6.75 0.10 6.32
C LYS A 15 -6.85 1.61 6.21
N VAL A 16 -5.71 2.27 6.05
CA VAL A 16 -5.62 3.69 5.71
C VAL A 16 -4.75 3.89 4.46
N GLY A 17 -3.69 3.09 4.30
CA GLY A 17 -2.79 3.14 3.16
C GLY A 17 -2.60 1.78 2.47
N GLY A 18 -1.51 1.67 1.69
CA GLY A 18 -1.13 0.42 1.01
C GLY A 18 -0.55 -0.65 1.94
N LEU A 19 -0.14 -0.28 3.15
CA LEU A 19 0.38 -1.20 4.16
C LEU A 19 -0.65 -2.28 4.52
N GLY A 20 -1.92 -1.88 4.71
CA GLY A 20 -3.01 -2.82 4.96
C GLY A 20 -3.24 -3.82 3.82
N ASP A 21 -3.04 -3.42 2.56
CA ASP A 21 -3.17 -4.32 1.40
C ASP A 21 -2.07 -5.39 1.38
N VAL A 22 -0.84 -5.01 1.76
CA VAL A 22 0.29 -5.95 1.83
C VAL A 22 0.06 -6.98 2.94
N VAL A 23 -0.24 -6.53 4.15
CA VAL A 23 -0.41 -7.44 5.30
C VAL A 23 -1.69 -8.26 5.19
N GLY A 24 -2.72 -7.74 4.52
CA GLY A 24 -3.95 -8.50 4.22
C GLY A 24 -3.78 -9.59 3.16
N ALA A 25 -2.68 -9.59 2.40
CA ALA A 25 -2.47 -10.52 1.29
C ALA A 25 -1.22 -11.38 1.43
N LEU A 26 -0.03 -10.79 1.65
CA LEU A 26 1.25 -11.52 1.69
C LEU A 26 1.21 -12.78 2.60
N PRO A 27 0.68 -12.73 3.84
CA PRO A 27 0.60 -13.91 4.72
C PRO A 27 -0.21 -15.07 4.12
N LYS A 28 -1.34 -14.77 3.46
CA LYS A 28 -2.18 -15.77 2.76
C LYS A 28 -1.35 -16.52 1.69
N TYR A 29 -0.53 -15.79 0.93
CA TYR A 29 0.28 -16.38 -0.12
C TYR A 29 1.51 -17.14 0.43
N GLN A 30 2.10 -16.69 1.54
CA GLN A 30 3.11 -17.47 2.25
C GLN A 30 2.55 -18.81 2.76
N ASN A 31 1.32 -18.83 3.26
CA ASN A 31 0.63 -20.07 3.65
C ASN A 31 0.38 -21.00 2.45
N LYS A 32 -0.02 -20.45 1.30
CA LYS A 32 -0.14 -21.22 0.05
C LYS A 32 1.19 -21.85 -0.39
N LEU A 33 2.32 -21.22 -0.08
CA LEU A 33 3.67 -21.76 -0.31
C LEU A 33 4.13 -22.79 0.74
N GLY A 34 3.28 -23.14 1.72
CA GLY A 34 3.57 -24.15 2.74
C GLY A 34 4.23 -23.62 4.01
N HIS A 35 4.23 -22.29 4.22
CA HIS A 35 4.69 -21.67 5.47
C HIS A 35 3.53 -21.46 6.44
N VAL A 36 3.82 -20.99 7.65
CA VAL A 36 2.83 -20.65 8.68
C VAL A 36 2.98 -19.17 9.02
N ALA A 37 2.23 -18.33 8.34
CA ALA A 37 2.18 -16.90 8.54
C ALA A 37 1.06 -16.53 9.51
N LYS A 38 1.39 -15.69 10.48
CA LYS A 38 0.47 -15.13 11.47
C LYS A 38 0.52 -13.61 11.39
N VAL A 39 -0.63 -12.96 11.51
CA VAL A 39 -0.71 -11.50 11.61
C VAL A 39 -1.11 -11.11 13.02
N VAL A 40 -0.34 -10.21 13.62
CA VAL A 40 -0.65 -9.58 14.89
C VAL A 40 -0.85 -8.09 14.65
N MET A 41 -1.96 -7.55 15.15
CA MET A 41 -2.28 -6.11 15.02
C MET A 41 -3.15 -5.62 16.19
N PRO A 42 -3.36 -4.30 16.36
CA PRO A 42 -4.28 -3.79 17.36
C PRO A 42 -5.75 -4.17 17.13
N ALA A 43 -6.50 -4.34 18.22
CA ALA A 43 -7.93 -4.66 18.22
C ALA A 43 -8.82 -3.40 18.08
N TYR A 44 -8.74 -2.70 16.93
CA TYR A 44 -9.52 -1.48 16.68
C TYR A 44 -11.03 -1.69 16.78
N HIS A 45 -11.76 -0.71 17.32
CA HIS A 45 -13.22 -0.78 17.39
C HIS A 45 -13.83 -0.58 15.99
N ASN A 46 -14.14 -1.69 15.31
CA ASN A 46 -14.65 -1.66 13.94
C ASN A 46 -15.65 -2.79 13.67
N LYS A 47 -16.25 -2.72 12.47
CA LYS A 47 -17.22 -3.70 11.98
C LYS A 47 -16.66 -5.12 11.91
N PHE A 48 -15.37 -5.28 11.59
CA PHE A 48 -14.75 -6.60 11.51
C PHE A 48 -14.76 -7.30 12.87
N ILE A 49 -14.39 -6.61 13.96
CA ILE A 49 -14.43 -7.21 15.30
C ILE A 49 -15.87 -7.56 15.72
N GLN A 50 -16.85 -6.73 15.36
CA GLN A 50 -18.25 -6.95 15.73
C GLN A 50 -18.89 -8.13 14.99
N GLU A 51 -18.42 -8.43 13.77
CA GLU A 51 -19.00 -9.46 12.89
C GLU A 51 -18.27 -10.81 12.95
N ASN A 52 -17.23 -10.96 13.77
CA ASN A 52 -16.41 -12.17 13.83
C ASN A 52 -16.23 -12.70 15.24
N GLU A 53 -15.97 -14.00 15.33
CA GLU A 53 -15.77 -14.71 16.59
C GLU A 53 -14.29 -14.81 16.92
N PHE A 54 -13.97 -14.52 18.17
CA PHE A 54 -12.61 -14.57 18.69
C PHE A 54 -12.56 -15.32 20.01
N GLU A 55 -11.46 -16.01 20.23
CA GLU A 55 -11.13 -16.60 21.52
C GLU A 55 -9.97 -15.86 22.19
N VAL A 56 -9.95 -15.82 23.51
CA VAL A 56 -8.85 -15.21 24.28
C VAL A 56 -7.74 -16.24 24.42
N VAL A 57 -6.62 -16.03 23.73
CA VAL A 57 -5.43 -16.91 23.78
C VAL A 57 -4.36 -16.41 24.76
N TYR A 58 -4.50 -15.19 25.25
CA TYR A 58 -3.64 -14.61 26.26
C TYR A 58 -4.42 -13.57 27.05
N ASP A 59 -4.29 -13.61 28.38
CA ASP A 59 -4.83 -12.62 29.31
C ASP A 59 -3.74 -12.33 30.34
N GLY A 60 -3.26 -11.09 30.35
CA GLY A 60 -2.09 -10.74 31.13
C GLY A 60 -1.94 -9.23 31.33
N TRP A 61 -0.72 -8.85 31.67
CA TRP A 61 -0.36 -7.48 32.06
C TRP A 61 0.93 -7.09 31.34
N GLY A 62 1.03 -5.81 30.97
CA GLY A 62 2.25 -5.19 30.49
C GLY A 62 2.52 -3.90 31.25
N LYS A 63 3.67 -3.28 30.97
CA LYS A 63 4.08 -2.03 31.61
C LYS A 63 4.56 -1.03 30.56
N LEU A 64 4.01 0.17 30.60
CA LEU A 64 4.43 1.32 29.81
C LEU A 64 4.88 2.43 30.76
N GLY A 65 6.18 2.69 30.80
CA GLY A 65 6.72 3.66 31.76
C GLY A 65 6.49 3.20 33.19
N PHE A 66 5.75 3.99 33.95
CA PHE A 66 5.38 3.68 35.34
C PHE A 66 3.97 3.09 35.47
N HIS A 67 3.24 2.91 34.36
CA HIS A 67 1.86 2.47 34.34
C HIS A 67 1.78 1.00 33.90
N ASN A 68 1.06 0.19 34.68
CA ASN A 68 0.68 -1.15 34.26
C ASN A 68 -0.61 -1.07 33.45
N PHE A 69 -0.73 -1.91 32.44
CA PHE A 69 -1.95 -2.07 31.66
C PHE A 69 -2.31 -3.55 31.55
N THR A 70 -3.60 -3.84 31.44
CA THR A 70 -4.07 -5.19 31.13
C THR A 70 -4.08 -5.38 29.62
N VAL A 71 -3.76 -6.58 29.17
CA VAL A 71 -3.78 -6.93 27.76
C VAL A 71 -4.50 -8.25 27.57
N LYS A 72 -5.32 -8.31 26.52
CA LYS A 72 -5.87 -9.55 25.99
C LYS A 72 -5.44 -9.72 24.55
N ILE A 73 -5.14 -10.94 24.15
CA ILE A 73 -4.90 -11.26 22.74
C ILE A 73 -6.00 -12.19 22.27
N PHE A 74 -6.70 -11.73 21.26
CA PHE A 74 -7.82 -12.41 20.64
C PHE A 74 -7.32 -13.15 19.40
N ARG A 75 -7.62 -14.45 19.27
CA ARG A 75 -7.38 -15.21 18.04
C ARG A 75 -8.69 -15.34 17.28
N GLU A 76 -8.68 -15.02 15.99
CA GLU A 76 -9.83 -15.23 15.11
C GLU A 76 -10.04 -16.73 14.86
N MET A 77 -11.29 -17.21 15.01
CA MET A 77 -11.56 -18.66 15.10
C MET A 77 -11.75 -19.36 13.75
N THR A 78 -12.09 -18.64 12.69
CA THR A 78 -12.53 -19.23 11.40
C THR A 78 -11.43 -19.32 10.35
N ASN A 79 -10.31 -18.62 10.56
CA ASN A 79 -9.19 -18.50 9.62
C ASN A 79 -9.65 -18.08 8.20
N LYS A 80 -10.71 -17.28 8.11
CA LYS A 80 -11.33 -16.91 6.82
C LYS A 80 -10.43 -16.05 5.92
N LEU A 81 -9.41 -15.41 6.49
CA LEU A 81 -8.45 -14.58 5.76
C LEU A 81 -7.31 -15.42 5.13
N GLY A 82 -7.23 -16.71 5.47
CA GLY A 82 -6.18 -17.62 4.98
C GLY A 82 -4.87 -17.51 5.74
N PHE A 83 -4.87 -16.89 6.93
CA PHE A 83 -3.77 -16.83 7.89
C PHE A 83 -4.31 -16.62 9.31
N ASP A 84 -3.54 -17.06 10.31
CA ASP A 84 -3.95 -16.87 11.71
C ASP A 84 -3.88 -15.38 12.08
N LEU A 85 -5.00 -14.84 12.53
CA LEU A 85 -5.11 -13.45 12.96
C LEU A 85 -5.16 -13.35 14.48
N TYR A 86 -4.33 -12.48 15.03
CA TYR A 86 -4.27 -12.14 16.45
C TYR A 86 -4.47 -10.63 16.64
N LEU A 87 -5.42 -10.26 17.50
CA LEU A 87 -5.73 -8.88 17.81
C LEU A 87 -5.33 -8.55 19.25
N VAL A 88 -4.49 -7.53 19.42
CA VAL A 88 -4.02 -7.06 20.71
C VAL A 88 -4.97 -6.01 21.26
N HIS A 89 -5.64 -6.34 22.34
CA HIS A 89 -6.60 -5.48 23.01
C HIS A 89 -6.04 -4.94 24.31
N ILE A 90 -5.90 -3.61 24.37
CA ILE A 90 -5.59 -2.84 25.58
C ILE A 90 -6.69 -1.81 25.74
N SER A 91 -7.48 -1.93 26.80
CA SER A 91 -8.70 -1.14 26.97
C SER A 91 -8.41 0.35 27.09
N GLY A 92 -9.18 1.15 26.37
CA GLY A 92 -9.02 2.60 26.27
C GLY A 92 -7.83 3.05 25.42
N LEU A 93 -7.00 2.16 24.88
CA LEU A 93 -5.76 2.50 24.17
C LEU A 93 -5.78 2.00 22.72
N LEU A 94 -6.02 0.69 22.51
CA LEU A 94 -6.00 0.06 21.18
C LEU A 94 -7.41 -0.21 20.63
N ASP A 95 -8.42 -0.23 21.48
CA ASP A 95 -9.85 -0.48 21.18
C ASP A 95 -10.59 0.78 20.69
N ARG A 96 -9.98 1.51 19.76
CA ARG A 96 -10.51 2.77 19.20
C ARG A 96 -10.79 2.66 17.71
N GLU A 97 -11.64 3.53 17.18
CA GLU A 97 -12.12 3.47 15.79
C GLU A 97 -11.01 3.79 14.78
N MET A 98 -10.19 4.80 15.02
CA MET A 98 -9.14 5.22 14.08
C MET A 98 -7.86 4.40 14.29
N VAL A 99 -7.15 4.13 13.19
CA VAL A 99 -5.85 3.43 13.23
C VAL A 99 -4.79 4.29 13.91
N TYR A 100 -4.68 5.55 13.48
CA TYR A 100 -3.74 6.56 13.99
C TYR A 100 -4.38 7.96 13.91
N GLY A 101 -3.67 8.97 14.44
CA GLY A 101 -4.11 10.36 14.54
C GLY A 101 -4.52 10.80 15.95
N TYR A 102 -4.19 10.01 16.98
CA TYR A 102 -4.44 10.39 18.38
C TYR A 102 -3.19 11.00 19.01
N ASP A 103 -3.39 11.89 19.99
CA ASP A 103 -2.31 12.55 20.73
C ASP A 103 -1.37 11.57 21.45
N ASP A 104 -1.88 10.38 21.79
CA ASP A 104 -1.18 9.32 22.49
C ASP A 104 -0.74 8.16 21.58
N ASP A 105 -0.63 8.37 20.26
CA ASP A 105 -0.19 7.33 19.32
C ASP A 105 1.17 6.72 19.68
N THR A 106 2.08 7.50 20.27
CA THR A 106 3.37 7.01 20.76
C THR A 106 3.16 5.92 21.82
N GLU A 107 2.31 6.19 22.81
CA GLU A 107 1.95 5.30 23.90
C GLU A 107 1.19 4.07 23.37
N ARG A 108 0.24 4.27 22.44
CA ARG A 108 -0.53 3.19 21.80
C ARG A 108 0.39 2.17 21.14
N PHE A 109 1.28 2.62 20.25
CA PHE A 109 2.13 1.72 19.49
C PHE A 109 3.30 1.15 20.29
N LEU A 110 3.79 1.85 21.33
CA LEU A 110 4.76 1.28 22.28
C LEU A 110 4.12 0.16 23.12
N ALA A 111 2.95 0.42 23.70
CA ALA A 111 2.23 -0.58 24.50
C ALA A 111 1.87 -1.81 23.65
N TYR A 112 1.45 -1.60 22.40
CA TYR A 112 1.23 -2.67 21.43
C TYR A 112 2.48 -3.54 21.24
N GLN A 113 3.62 -2.92 20.92
CA GLN A 113 4.87 -3.67 20.68
C GLN A 113 5.34 -4.42 21.93
N ILE A 114 5.27 -3.79 23.11
CA ILE A 114 5.63 -4.43 24.39
C ILE A 114 4.72 -5.61 24.68
N ALA A 115 3.39 -5.44 24.55
CA ALA A 115 2.41 -6.48 24.78
C ALA A 115 2.61 -7.71 23.90
N VAL A 116 2.90 -7.50 22.61
CA VAL A 116 3.19 -8.60 21.67
C VAL A 116 4.45 -9.34 22.07
N LEU A 117 5.53 -8.62 22.39
CA LEU A 117 6.79 -9.25 22.79
C LEU A 117 6.67 -9.98 24.14
N ASP A 118 5.89 -9.45 25.08
CA ASP A 118 5.58 -10.12 26.36
C ASP A 118 4.85 -11.44 26.16
N TRP A 119 3.85 -11.44 25.27
CA TRP A 119 3.14 -12.65 24.92
C TRP A 119 4.05 -13.67 24.24
N MET A 120 4.83 -13.24 23.24
CA MET A 120 5.74 -14.13 22.51
C MET A 120 6.88 -14.67 23.38
N ALA A 121 7.38 -13.89 24.35
CA ALA A 121 8.43 -14.32 25.26
C ALA A 121 8.01 -15.48 26.18
N GLN A 122 6.71 -15.72 26.31
CA GLN A 122 6.12 -16.81 27.10
C GLN A 122 5.83 -18.07 26.27
N TRP A 123 6.06 -18.05 24.95
CA TRP A 123 5.86 -19.23 24.13
C TRP A 123 6.91 -20.31 24.41
N GLU A 124 6.50 -21.57 24.36
CA GLU A 124 7.42 -22.71 24.51
C GLU A 124 8.29 -22.91 23.25
N HIS A 125 7.79 -22.47 22.10
CA HIS A 125 8.50 -22.46 20.83
C HIS A 125 8.86 -21.03 20.40
N ARG A 126 9.69 -20.90 19.36
CA ARG A 126 10.06 -19.62 18.76
C ARG A 126 9.65 -19.62 17.29
N PRO A 127 9.11 -18.51 16.77
CA PRO A 127 8.94 -18.37 15.33
C PRO A 127 10.30 -18.27 14.64
N ASP A 128 10.31 -18.53 13.33
CA ASP A 128 11.52 -18.39 12.51
C ASP A 128 11.84 -16.93 12.20
N VAL A 129 10.82 -16.07 12.01
CA VAL A 129 11.00 -14.65 11.68
C VAL A 129 9.92 -13.77 12.32
N ILE A 130 10.32 -12.58 12.78
CA ILE A 130 9.41 -11.47 13.10
C ILE A 130 9.52 -10.42 11.99
N HIS A 131 8.42 -10.13 11.31
CA HIS A 131 8.34 -9.15 10.23
C HIS A 131 7.57 -7.91 10.67
N CYS A 132 8.29 -6.83 10.90
CA CYS A 132 7.78 -5.53 11.31
C CYS A 132 7.42 -4.68 10.08
N HIS A 133 6.21 -4.12 10.06
CA HIS A 133 5.78 -3.16 9.04
C HIS A 133 5.72 -1.73 9.59
N ASP A 134 6.50 -0.84 8.99
CA ASP A 134 6.61 0.59 9.31
C ASP A 134 6.97 0.93 10.78
N HIS A 135 7.04 2.23 11.06
CA HIS A 135 7.47 2.80 12.34
C HIS A 135 6.60 2.36 13.53
N HIS A 136 5.33 2.01 13.31
CA HIS A 136 4.42 1.51 14.36
C HIS A 136 4.94 0.24 15.05
N THR A 137 5.81 -0.51 14.37
CA THR A 137 6.48 -1.71 14.89
C THR A 137 8.00 -1.56 14.90
N GLY A 138 8.49 -0.33 14.72
CA GLY A 138 9.90 -0.04 14.47
C GLY A 138 10.81 -0.21 15.71
N LEU A 139 10.26 -0.30 16.91
CA LEU A 139 11.05 -0.54 18.12
C LEU A 139 11.21 -2.03 18.43
N VAL A 140 10.43 -2.91 17.80
CA VAL A 140 10.54 -4.37 18.00
C VAL A 140 11.96 -4.89 17.73
N PRO A 141 12.63 -4.56 16.62
CA PRO A 141 14.00 -5.04 16.38
C PRO A 141 14.99 -4.63 17.49
N PHE A 142 14.88 -3.40 17.98
CA PHE A 142 15.71 -2.92 19.09
C PHE A 142 15.38 -3.65 20.41
N MET A 143 14.09 -3.77 20.74
CA MET A 143 13.63 -4.38 21.99
C MET A 143 13.99 -5.87 22.07
N VAL A 144 13.79 -6.62 20.97
CA VAL A 144 14.17 -8.03 20.88
C VAL A 144 15.69 -8.22 21.07
N ALA A 145 16.50 -7.33 20.50
CA ALA A 145 17.95 -7.45 20.54
C ALA A 145 18.57 -6.99 21.88
N ASN A 146 18.00 -5.98 22.54
CA ASN A 146 18.70 -5.26 23.62
C ASN A 146 17.96 -5.22 24.97
N CYS A 147 16.64 -5.40 25.02
CA CYS A 147 15.89 -5.31 26.29
C CYS A 147 16.00 -6.61 27.09
N HIS A 148 16.29 -6.49 28.39
CA HIS A 148 16.52 -7.66 29.27
C HIS A 148 15.30 -8.58 29.36
N GLN A 149 14.11 -7.98 29.31
CA GLN A 149 12.81 -8.66 29.38
C GLN A 149 12.59 -9.63 28.20
N PHE A 150 13.14 -9.34 27.02
CA PHE A 150 12.91 -10.11 25.80
C PHE A 150 14.11 -10.96 25.39
N LYS A 151 15.00 -11.27 26.34
CA LYS A 151 16.23 -12.04 26.08
C LYS A 151 15.97 -13.42 25.46
N SER A 152 14.80 -14.04 25.69
CA SER A 152 14.41 -15.30 25.05
C SER A 152 14.20 -15.19 23.54
N LEU A 153 13.96 -13.98 23.02
CA LEU A 153 13.65 -13.71 21.62
C LEU A 153 14.87 -13.21 20.81
N CYS A 154 16.01 -12.91 21.46
CA CYS A 154 17.11 -12.16 20.84
C CYS A 154 17.79 -12.84 19.63
N HIS A 155 17.56 -14.14 19.44
CA HIS A 155 18.07 -14.91 18.31
C HIS A 155 17.09 -15.02 17.14
N ILE A 156 15.87 -14.50 17.27
CA ILE A 156 14.87 -14.51 16.21
C ILE A 156 15.21 -13.38 15.22
N PRO A 157 15.45 -13.70 13.94
CA PRO A 157 15.65 -12.70 12.90
C PRO A 157 14.45 -11.73 12.81
N THR A 158 14.76 -10.44 12.77
CA THR A 158 13.77 -9.37 12.58
C THR A 158 13.95 -8.75 11.20
N VAL A 159 12.84 -8.62 10.47
CA VAL A 159 12.77 -7.97 9.16
C VAL A 159 11.91 -6.74 9.27
N LEU A 160 12.34 -5.62 8.71
CA LEU A 160 11.54 -4.40 8.59
C LEU A 160 11.07 -4.24 7.15
N THR A 161 9.80 -3.92 6.89
CA THR A 161 9.37 -3.32 5.62
C THR A 161 9.00 -1.85 5.81
N ILE A 162 9.62 -0.99 5.01
CA ILE A 162 9.29 0.42 4.87
C ILE A 162 8.27 0.57 3.74
N HIS A 163 7.03 0.88 4.07
CA HIS A 163 5.97 1.18 3.08
C HIS A 163 5.96 2.65 2.72
N ASN A 164 6.32 3.53 3.66
CA ASN A 164 6.49 4.95 3.41
C ASN A 164 7.52 5.59 4.37
N ALA A 165 8.69 5.96 3.84
CA ALA A 165 9.77 6.56 4.62
C ALA A 165 9.47 7.98 5.15
N GLN A 166 8.38 8.61 4.72
CA GLN A 166 7.99 9.94 5.21
C GLN A 166 7.49 9.91 6.66
N TYR A 167 6.91 8.79 7.12
CA TYR A 167 6.36 8.63 8.46
C TYR A 167 7.28 7.79 9.36
N GLN A 168 7.87 8.43 10.37
CA GLN A 168 8.97 7.85 11.15
C GLN A 168 8.64 7.60 12.63
N GLY A 169 7.53 8.15 13.13
CA GLY A 169 7.07 7.97 14.51
C GLY A 169 7.95 8.60 15.59
N GLN A 170 8.71 9.64 15.26
CA GLN A 170 9.71 10.23 16.16
C GLN A 170 9.09 10.89 17.41
N PHE A 171 9.72 10.73 18.57
CA PHE A 171 9.31 11.33 19.84
C PHE A 171 10.50 11.68 20.74
N GLY A 172 10.23 12.46 21.79
CA GLY A 172 11.27 13.01 22.68
C GLY A 172 11.90 11.99 23.63
N TRP A 173 13.14 12.27 24.03
CA TRP A 173 13.90 11.46 24.99
C TRP A 173 13.32 11.45 26.40
N ASP A 174 12.44 12.40 26.73
CA ASP A 174 11.64 12.41 27.97
C ASP A 174 10.80 11.13 28.12
N LYS A 175 10.40 10.51 26.99
CA LYS A 175 9.66 9.24 26.96
C LYS A 175 10.53 7.99 26.94
N LEU A 176 11.86 8.09 27.13
CA LEU A 176 12.76 6.93 27.14
C LEU A 176 12.32 5.85 28.14
N HIS A 177 11.77 6.28 29.28
CA HIS A 177 11.28 5.40 30.33
C HIS A 177 10.13 4.48 29.90
N TYR A 178 9.48 4.73 28.75
CA TYR A 178 8.48 3.84 28.16
C TYR A 178 9.08 2.56 27.57
N ILE A 179 10.36 2.56 27.18
CA ILE A 179 11.04 1.40 26.62
C ILE A 179 11.51 0.48 27.76
N PRO A 180 11.28 -0.85 27.70
CA PRO A 180 11.75 -1.79 28.71
C PRO A 180 13.26 -1.70 28.95
N ALA A 181 13.70 -2.04 30.16
CA ALA A 181 15.09 -1.86 30.59
C ALA A 181 16.12 -2.50 29.64
N PHE A 182 17.13 -1.72 29.28
CA PHE A 182 18.24 -2.09 28.42
C PHE A 182 19.52 -1.34 28.85
N GLU A 183 20.66 -1.78 28.34
CA GLU A 183 21.96 -1.13 28.60
C GLU A 183 22.06 0.26 27.93
N LEU A 184 22.15 1.34 28.73
CA LEU A 184 22.05 2.73 28.23
C LEU A 184 23.05 3.12 27.13
N TRP A 185 24.21 2.46 27.05
CA TRP A 185 25.19 2.71 25.97
C TRP A 185 24.68 2.28 24.58
N LYS A 186 23.60 1.49 24.51
CA LYS A 186 22.88 1.13 23.28
C LYS A 186 21.93 2.22 22.78
N SER A 187 21.74 3.31 23.54
CA SER A 187 20.80 4.39 23.21
C SER A 187 21.03 5.01 21.82
N GLY A 188 22.26 5.01 21.29
CA GLY A 188 22.55 5.46 19.92
C GLY A 188 21.85 4.66 18.81
N GLN A 189 21.35 3.46 19.12
CA GLN A 189 20.51 2.67 18.20
C GLN A 189 19.07 3.21 18.12
N LEU A 190 18.58 3.90 19.15
CA LEU A 190 17.25 4.54 19.18
C LEU A 190 17.27 5.94 18.55
N ASP A 191 18.40 6.64 18.66
CA ASP A 191 18.51 8.04 18.22
C ASP A 191 18.45 8.18 16.70
N TRP A 192 17.74 9.20 16.23
CA TRP A 192 18.04 9.81 14.95
C TRP A 192 17.83 11.31 15.03
N LYS A 193 18.90 12.08 14.77
CA LYS A 193 18.89 13.55 14.81
C LYS A 193 18.39 14.12 16.15
N GLY A 194 18.74 13.47 17.27
CA GLY A 194 18.44 13.96 18.62
C GLY A 194 17.06 13.60 19.16
N ALA A 195 16.32 12.72 18.49
CA ALA A 195 15.03 12.18 18.94
C ALA A 195 15.05 10.65 18.91
N ILE A 196 14.20 10.01 19.71
CA ILE A 196 13.94 8.57 19.54
C ILE A 196 13.13 8.41 18.26
N ASN A 197 13.66 7.65 17.31
CA ASN A 197 13.04 7.49 16.00
C ASN A 197 12.81 5.99 15.72
N PRO A 198 11.56 5.49 15.87
CA PRO A 198 11.23 4.09 15.65
C PRO A 198 11.66 3.54 14.29
N LEU A 199 11.45 4.28 13.20
CA LEU A 199 11.84 3.78 11.87
C LEU A 199 13.36 3.67 11.73
N ALA A 200 14.10 4.70 12.15
CA ALA A 200 15.55 4.68 12.15
C ALA A 200 16.12 3.56 13.04
N SER A 201 15.52 3.37 14.22
CA SER A 201 15.88 2.30 15.15
C SER A 201 15.69 0.91 14.51
N ALA A 202 14.56 0.68 13.83
CA ALA A 202 14.37 -0.55 13.09
C ALA A 202 15.38 -0.73 11.95
N ILE A 203 15.67 0.32 11.18
CA ILE A 203 16.66 0.23 10.10
C ILE A 203 18.03 -0.16 10.65
N LYS A 204 18.44 0.40 11.80
CA LYS A 204 19.70 0.05 12.47
C LYS A 204 19.69 -1.39 13.00
N CYS A 205 18.61 -1.82 13.64
CA CYS A 205 18.58 -3.06 14.44
C CYS A 205 18.06 -4.29 13.68
N ALA A 206 17.27 -4.12 12.62
CA ALA A 206 16.73 -5.24 11.85
C ALA A 206 17.85 -5.99 11.11
N TRP A 207 17.66 -7.30 10.97
CA TRP A 207 18.57 -8.18 10.23
C TRP A 207 18.49 -7.93 8.73
N ARG A 208 17.28 -7.62 8.23
CA ARG A 208 17.02 -7.22 6.86
C ARG A 208 16.02 -6.07 6.85
N VAL A 209 16.19 -5.16 5.90
CA VAL A 209 15.26 -4.08 5.62
C VAL A 209 14.71 -4.31 4.22
N THR A 210 13.41 -4.15 4.03
CA THR A 210 12.80 -4.15 2.73
C THR A 210 12.01 -2.89 2.49
N THR A 211 11.73 -2.62 1.22
CA THR A 211 10.72 -1.67 0.82
C THR A 211 9.95 -2.22 -0.37
N VAL A 212 8.87 -1.55 -0.74
CA VAL A 212 7.83 -2.08 -1.64
C VAL A 212 8.16 -1.97 -3.13
N SER A 213 9.42 -1.65 -3.48
CA SER A 213 9.91 -1.49 -4.87
C SER A 213 11.44 -1.35 -4.91
N PRO A 214 12.13 -1.96 -5.89
CA PRO A 214 13.54 -1.69 -6.18
C PRO A 214 13.87 -0.22 -6.46
N SER A 215 13.14 0.42 -7.37
CA SER A 215 13.40 1.84 -7.70
C SER A 215 13.10 2.76 -6.51
N TYR A 216 12.08 2.46 -5.71
CA TYR A 216 11.80 3.24 -4.51
C TYR A 216 12.90 3.10 -3.46
N LEU A 217 13.54 1.93 -3.32
CA LEU A 217 14.69 1.76 -2.44
C LEU A 217 15.85 2.69 -2.83
N ASP A 218 16.09 2.86 -4.13
CA ASP A 218 17.08 3.79 -4.64
C ASP A 218 16.66 5.24 -4.36
N GLU A 219 15.39 5.58 -4.57
CA GLU A 219 14.87 6.93 -4.32
C GLU A 219 14.94 7.36 -2.85
N ILE A 220 14.58 6.48 -1.91
CA ILE A 220 14.66 6.77 -0.47
C ILE A 220 16.10 6.89 0.03
N SER A 221 17.08 6.44 -0.75
CA SER A 221 18.49 6.72 -0.46
C SER A 221 18.86 8.19 -0.70
N PHE A 222 18.00 8.97 -1.38
CA PHE A 222 18.20 10.40 -1.64
C PHE A 222 17.07 11.29 -1.11
N LYS A 223 15.88 10.73 -0.84
CA LYS A 223 14.73 11.46 -0.34
C LYS A 223 13.85 10.59 0.58
N ALA A 224 14.19 10.59 1.86
CA ALA A 224 13.52 9.83 2.92
C ALA A 224 13.29 10.65 4.19
N ASN A 225 13.04 11.95 4.03
CA ASN A 225 12.73 12.85 5.13
C ASN A 225 13.79 12.81 6.24
N GLY A 226 15.07 12.81 5.85
CA GLY A 226 16.19 12.83 6.79
C GLY A 226 16.82 11.48 7.11
N LEU A 227 16.30 10.36 6.61
CA LEU A 227 16.85 9.00 6.77
C LEU A 227 17.82 8.59 5.64
N GLU A 228 18.12 9.48 4.70
CA GLU A 228 18.88 9.18 3.47
C GLU A 228 20.24 8.55 3.79
N ASP A 229 21.01 9.22 4.66
CA ASP A 229 22.34 8.75 5.07
C ASP A 229 22.28 7.39 5.78
N LEU A 230 21.23 7.14 6.56
CA LEU A 230 21.05 5.87 7.26
C LEU A 230 20.78 4.74 6.27
N LEU A 231 19.87 4.96 5.33
CA LEU A 231 19.51 3.99 4.31
C LEU A 231 20.68 3.70 3.38
N ALA A 232 21.50 4.71 3.08
CA ALA A 232 22.74 4.53 2.35
C ALA A 232 23.75 3.67 3.13
N GLN A 233 23.92 3.90 4.43
CA GLN A 233 24.81 3.11 5.30
C GLN A 233 24.34 1.65 5.43
N GLU A 234 23.03 1.44 5.52
CA GLU A 234 22.40 0.13 5.71
C GLU A 234 21.98 -0.55 4.40
N ARG A 235 22.52 -0.08 3.26
CA ARG A 235 22.11 -0.55 1.94
C ARG A 235 22.37 -2.04 1.71
N SER A 236 23.44 -2.59 2.30
CA SER A 236 23.84 -4.00 2.12
C SER A 236 22.81 -5.00 2.63
N LYS A 237 21.98 -4.61 3.61
CA LYS A 237 20.89 -5.43 4.16
C LYS A 237 19.50 -4.98 3.68
N SER A 238 19.44 -4.05 2.72
CA SER A 238 18.20 -3.43 2.25
C SER A 238 17.80 -3.94 0.86
N PHE A 239 16.53 -4.33 0.70
CA PHE A 239 16.00 -4.98 -0.51
C PHE A 239 14.68 -4.36 -0.98
N GLY A 240 14.54 -4.09 -2.28
CA GLY A 240 13.26 -3.68 -2.86
C GLY A 240 12.50 -4.91 -3.36
N ILE A 241 11.33 -5.18 -2.79
CA ILE A 241 10.45 -6.27 -3.22
C ILE A 241 9.12 -5.64 -3.64
N LEU A 242 8.79 -5.75 -4.92
CA LEU A 242 7.55 -5.19 -5.46
C LEU A 242 6.34 -5.88 -4.82
N ASN A 243 5.31 -5.11 -4.45
CA ASN A 243 4.05 -5.68 -3.98
C ASN A 243 3.35 -6.46 -5.10
N GLY A 244 2.57 -7.47 -4.70
CA GLY A 244 1.65 -8.15 -5.60
C GLY A 244 0.24 -7.56 -5.57
N ILE A 245 -0.60 -8.02 -6.48
CA ILE A 245 -2.06 -7.85 -6.44
C ILE A 245 -2.74 -9.20 -6.18
N ASP A 246 -3.90 -9.18 -5.51
CA ASP A 246 -4.68 -10.41 -5.33
C ASP A 246 -5.43 -10.73 -6.64
N ASN A 247 -4.92 -11.75 -7.36
CA ASN A 247 -5.48 -12.21 -8.63
C ASN A 247 -6.87 -12.88 -8.48
N GLU A 248 -7.32 -13.20 -7.27
CA GLU A 248 -8.67 -13.69 -7.03
C GLU A 248 -9.69 -12.54 -7.01
N VAL A 249 -9.30 -11.40 -6.41
CA VAL A 249 -10.12 -10.18 -6.35
C VAL A 249 -10.09 -9.44 -7.69
N TRP A 250 -8.90 -9.24 -8.24
CA TRP A 250 -8.68 -8.51 -9.49
C TRP A 250 -8.63 -9.47 -10.68
N ASN A 251 -9.81 -10.00 -11.02
CA ASN A 251 -9.94 -11.03 -12.05
C ASN A 251 -11.05 -10.71 -13.06
N PRO A 252 -10.75 -10.11 -14.23
CA PRO A 252 -11.79 -9.76 -15.19
C PRO A 252 -12.63 -10.94 -15.69
N GLN A 253 -12.16 -12.18 -15.53
CA GLN A 253 -12.91 -13.40 -15.90
C GLN A 253 -13.96 -13.80 -14.86
N ALA A 254 -13.76 -13.48 -13.58
CA ALA A 254 -14.61 -13.92 -12.48
C ALA A 254 -15.28 -12.77 -11.72
N ASP A 255 -14.78 -11.55 -11.88
CA ASP A 255 -15.16 -10.36 -11.14
C ASP A 255 -16.67 -10.06 -11.24
N PRO A 256 -17.41 -10.15 -10.12
CA PRO A 256 -18.86 -9.94 -10.10
C PRO A 256 -19.26 -8.45 -10.23
N MET A 257 -18.31 -7.51 -10.11
CA MET A 257 -18.57 -6.08 -10.19
C MET A 257 -18.66 -5.57 -11.63
N LEU A 258 -18.24 -6.38 -12.60
CA LEU A 258 -18.23 -6.04 -14.02
C LEU A 258 -19.58 -6.27 -14.70
N GLU A 259 -19.92 -5.37 -15.62
CA GLU A 259 -21.09 -5.53 -16.50
C GLU A 259 -20.92 -6.77 -17.39
N LYS A 260 -19.71 -6.91 -17.95
CA LYS A 260 -19.36 -8.06 -18.78
C LYS A 260 -17.98 -8.57 -18.41
N LYS A 261 -17.93 -9.79 -17.90
CA LYS A 261 -16.68 -10.52 -17.60
C LYS A 261 -15.97 -10.91 -18.90
N TYR A 262 -14.64 -10.95 -18.87
CA TYR A 262 -13.84 -11.28 -20.04
C TYR A 262 -12.50 -11.92 -19.69
N ASN A 263 -11.88 -12.56 -20.69
CA ASN A 263 -10.54 -13.10 -20.62
C ASN A 263 -9.71 -12.57 -21.81
N LEU A 264 -8.47 -13.04 -21.96
CA LEU A 264 -7.56 -12.65 -23.06
C LEU A 264 -8.16 -12.81 -24.47
N ARG A 265 -9.09 -13.77 -24.66
CA ARG A 265 -9.73 -14.00 -25.97
C ARG A 265 -10.90 -13.06 -26.22
N THR A 266 -11.63 -12.69 -25.15
CA THR A 266 -12.85 -11.87 -25.24
C THR A 266 -12.66 -10.42 -24.79
N VAL A 267 -11.43 -10.02 -24.48
CA VAL A 267 -11.09 -8.69 -23.92
C VAL A 267 -11.68 -7.53 -24.70
N ASP A 268 -11.61 -7.53 -26.03
CA ASP A 268 -12.11 -6.41 -26.84
C ASP A 268 -13.62 -6.20 -26.63
N ALA A 269 -14.39 -7.29 -26.69
CA ALA A 269 -15.84 -7.26 -26.48
C ALA A 269 -16.24 -7.04 -25.01
N GLY A 270 -15.38 -7.47 -24.07
CA GLY A 270 -15.55 -7.24 -22.64
C GLY A 270 -15.36 -5.78 -22.27
N LYS A 271 -14.20 -5.21 -22.64
CA LYS A 271 -13.90 -3.80 -22.40
C LYS A 271 -14.91 -2.88 -23.06
N ARG A 272 -15.31 -3.15 -24.31
CA ARG A 272 -16.34 -2.36 -25.01
C ARG A 272 -17.64 -2.29 -24.21
N ALA A 273 -18.16 -3.43 -23.76
CA ALA A 273 -19.41 -3.46 -22.98
C ALA A 273 -19.29 -2.73 -21.64
N ASN A 274 -18.17 -2.88 -20.92
CA ASN A 274 -17.96 -2.14 -19.66
C ASN A 274 -17.80 -0.62 -19.92
N LYS A 275 -17.14 -0.23 -21.01
CA LYS A 275 -17.01 1.17 -21.43
C LYS A 275 -18.37 1.79 -21.78
N GLU A 276 -19.19 1.08 -22.54
CA GLU A 276 -20.56 1.51 -22.87
C GLU A 276 -21.43 1.69 -21.61
N ALA A 277 -21.34 0.75 -20.65
CA ALA A 277 -22.05 0.85 -19.39
C ALA A 277 -21.62 2.08 -18.57
N LEU A 278 -20.32 2.33 -18.44
CA LEU A 278 -19.79 3.54 -17.80
C LEU A 278 -20.25 4.81 -18.52
N CYS A 279 -20.08 4.84 -19.84
CA CYS A 279 -20.43 6.01 -20.65
C CYS A 279 -21.92 6.34 -20.56
N LYS A 280 -22.78 5.32 -20.48
CA LYS A 280 -24.21 5.50 -20.23
C LYS A 280 -24.50 6.13 -18.86
N VAL A 281 -23.83 5.68 -17.80
CA VAL A 281 -24.03 6.21 -16.43
C VAL A 281 -23.54 7.65 -16.31
N PHE A 282 -22.39 7.96 -16.91
CA PHE A 282 -21.74 9.27 -16.78
C PHE A 282 -22.01 10.23 -17.93
N ASN A 283 -22.91 9.87 -18.86
CA ASN A 283 -23.23 10.64 -20.06
C ASN A 283 -21.97 11.02 -20.85
N LEU A 284 -21.16 10.00 -21.20
CA LEU A 284 -19.95 10.11 -22.03
C LEU A 284 -20.14 9.36 -23.36
N ASP A 285 -19.23 9.55 -24.32
CA ASP A 285 -19.30 8.91 -25.63
C ASP A 285 -18.41 7.63 -25.72
N PRO A 286 -18.97 6.42 -25.81
CA PRO A 286 -18.18 5.18 -25.78
C PRO A 286 -17.20 4.99 -26.95
N GLU A 287 -17.33 5.73 -28.06
CA GLU A 287 -16.41 5.61 -29.20
C GLU A 287 -15.09 6.38 -28.98
N LYS A 288 -15.10 7.40 -28.12
CA LYS A 288 -13.92 8.23 -27.79
C LYS A 288 -13.03 7.57 -26.74
N PRO A 289 -11.69 7.76 -26.77
CA PRO A 289 -10.80 7.23 -25.73
C PRO A 289 -11.22 7.71 -24.34
N LEU A 290 -11.28 6.78 -23.37
CA LEU A 290 -11.60 7.11 -21.99
C LEU A 290 -10.33 7.13 -21.13
N PHE A 291 -9.95 8.34 -20.71
CA PHE A 291 -8.91 8.60 -19.73
C PHE A 291 -9.51 8.64 -18.33
N THR A 292 -8.82 8.03 -17.36
CA THR A 292 -9.31 8.02 -15.98
C THR A 292 -8.24 8.29 -14.95
N PHE A 293 -8.65 8.84 -13.82
CA PHE A 293 -7.87 8.87 -12.59
C PHE A 293 -8.67 8.18 -11.50
N ILE A 294 -8.04 7.25 -10.78
CA ILE A 294 -8.60 6.60 -9.59
C ILE A 294 -7.61 6.79 -8.44
N GLY A 295 -8.04 7.41 -7.34
CA GLY A 295 -7.22 7.48 -6.13
C GLY A 295 -7.55 8.63 -5.19
N ARG A 296 -6.75 8.76 -4.13
CA ARG A 296 -6.85 9.88 -3.18
C ARG A 296 -6.47 11.19 -3.85
N LEU A 297 -7.28 12.22 -3.66
CA LEU A 297 -7.05 13.57 -4.19
C LEU A 297 -6.13 14.36 -3.24
N VAL A 298 -4.87 13.95 -3.17
CA VAL A 298 -3.83 14.55 -2.32
C VAL A 298 -2.60 14.92 -3.14
N GLY A 299 -1.80 15.87 -2.65
CA GLY A 299 -0.62 16.38 -3.37
C GLY A 299 0.42 15.31 -3.74
N GLU A 300 0.55 14.23 -2.95
CA GLU A 300 1.42 13.09 -3.29
C GLU A 300 1.04 12.41 -4.61
N LYS A 301 -0.25 12.41 -4.96
CA LYS A 301 -0.81 11.83 -6.19
C LYS A 301 -0.85 12.79 -7.37
N GLY A 302 -0.32 14.01 -7.21
CA GLY A 302 -0.41 15.05 -8.23
C GLY A 302 -1.83 15.59 -8.42
N ALA A 303 -2.72 15.40 -7.43
CA ALA A 303 -4.15 15.67 -7.57
C ALA A 303 -4.47 17.16 -7.81
N ASP A 304 -3.66 18.06 -7.24
CA ASP A 304 -3.72 19.50 -7.46
C ASP A 304 -3.52 19.93 -8.92
N LEU A 305 -2.84 19.11 -9.72
CA LEU A 305 -2.61 19.36 -11.14
C LEU A 305 -3.75 18.83 -12.03
N LEU A 306 -4.55 17.87 -11.54
CA LEU A 306 -5.58 17.20 -12.33
C LEU A 306 -6.59 18.17 -12.97
N PRO A 307 -7.12 19.19 -12.26
CA PRO A 307 -8.04 20.14 -12.88
C PRO A 307 -7.44 20.83 -14.12
N ASP A 308 -6.20 21.27 -14.03
CA ASP A 308 -5.52 21.99 -15.13
C ASP A 308 -5.11 21.05 -16.26
N ILE A 309 -4.66 19.83 -15.92
CA ILE A 309 -4.35 18.78 -16.89
C ILE A 309 -5.58 18.45 -17.73
N PHE A 310 -6.72 18.18 -17.08
CA PHE A 310 -7.93 17.77 -17.78
C PHE A 310 -8.57 18.94 -18.52
N TYR A 311 -8.59 20.15 -17.95
CA TYR A 311 -9.06 21.34 -18.65
C TYR A 311 -8.29 21.56 -19.96
N ASN A 312 -6.95 21.52 -19.90
CA ASN A 312 -6.12 21.71 -21.08
C ASN A 312 -6.32 20.60 -22.12
N ALA A 313 -6.32 19.33 -21.69
CA ALA A 313 -6.52 18.20 -22.59
C ALA A 313 -7.90 18.24 -23.28
N LEU A 314 -8.98 18.57 -22.54
CA LEU A 314 -10.33 18.64 -23.10
C LEU A 314 -10.48 19.77 -24.13
N ILE A 315 -9.78 20.89 -23.96
CA ILE A 315 -9.73 21.99 -24.93
C ILE A 315 -8.89 21.59 -26.15
N GLU A 316 -7.68 21.08 -25.94
CA GLU A 316 -6.74 20.75 -27.01
C GLU A 316 -7.32 19.73 -27.99
N TYR A 317 -7.98 18.70 -27.46
CA TYR A 317 -8.64 17.68 -28.26
C TYR A 317 -10.10 18.01 -28.61
N ASN A 318 -10.60 19.20 -28.29
CA ASN A 318 -11.91 19.73 -28.68
C ASN A 318 -13.07 18.72 -28.61
N GLY A 319 -13.17 17.98 -27.50
CA GLY A 319 -14.22 16.99 -27.30
C GLY A 319 -14.02 15.64 -27.97
N GLU A 320 -12.83 15.32 -28.50
CA GLU A 320 -12.47 14.01 -29.06
C GLU A 320 -12.06 12.97 -27.98
N ILE A 321 -11.98 13.37 -26.71
CA ILE A 321 -11.63 12.49 -25.59
C ILE A 321 -12.73 12.48 -24.53
N ASN A 322 -12.75 11.42 -23.72
CA ASN A 322 -13.50 11.38 -22.48
C ASN A 322 -12.57 11.33 -21.28
N VAL A 323 -12.98 11.96 -20.19
CA VAL A 323 -12.29 11.92 -18.89
C VAL A 323 -13.28 11.53 -17.80
N LEU A 324 -12.92 10.54 -16.99
CA LEU A 324 -13.67 10.13 -15.80
C LEU A 324 -12.77 10.08 -14.58
N VAL A 325 -13.08 10.84 -13.54
CA VAL A 325 -12.30 10.87 -12.29
C VAL A 325 -13.09 10.19 -11.16
N LEU A 326 -12.42 9.32 -10.39
CA LEU A 326 -12.93 8.72 -9.16
C LEU A 326 -11.94 9.00 -8.02
N GLY A 327 -12.37 9.73 -7.00
CA GLY A 327 -11.51 9.99 -5.86
C GLY A 327 -12.11 10.94 -4.82
N SER A 328 -11.45 11.06 -3.69
CA SER A 328 -11.78 12.02 -2.63
C SER A 328 -10.51 12.47 -1.91
N GLY A 329 -10.52 13.64 -1.28
CA GLY A 329 -9.37 14.22 -0.59
C GLY A 329 -9.51 15.72 -0.34
N ASP A 330 -8.61 16.50 -0.93
CA ASP A 330 -8.57 17.95 -0.74
C ASP A 330 -9.81 18.65 -1.34
N SER A 331 -10.52 19.42 -0.52
CA SER A 331 -11.80 20.05 -0.90
C SER A 331 -11.67 21.10 -1.99
N GLN A 332 -10.51 21.77 -2.12
CA GLN A 332 -10.28 22.71 -3.23
C GLN A 332 -10.11 21.96 -4.54
N VAL A 333 -9.36 20.84 -4.53
CA VAL A 333 -9.21 19.97 -5.69
C VAL A 333 -10.56 19.36 -6.11
N GLU A 334 -11.33 18.83 -5.15
CA GLU A 334 -12.67 18.30 -5.40
C GLU A 334 -13.62 19.34 -6.03
N GLY A 335 -13.58 20.57 -5.52
CA GLY A 335 -14.37 21.69 -6.06
C GLY A 335 -13.99 22.04 -7.50
N ARG A 336 -12.68 22.18 -7.79
CA ARG A 336 -12.18 22.48 -9.14
C ARG A 336 -12.51 21.37 -10.14
N LEU A 337 -12.34 20.10 -9.74
CA LEU A 337 -12.73 18.96 -10.57
C LEU A 337 -14.23 18.91 -10.83
N SER A 338 -15.05 19.29 -9.85
CA SER A 338 -16.51 19.31 -10.01
C SER A 338 -16.97 20.40 -10.99
N GLN A 339 -16.32 21.56 -11.01
CA GLN A 339 -16.63 22.67 -11.92
C GLN A 339 -16.42 22.29 -13.40
N LEU A 340 -15.48 21.39 -13.71
CA LEU A 340 -15.23 20.93 -15.08
C LEU A 340 -16.44 20.22 -15.72
N LYS A 341 -17.37 19.67 -14.92
CA LYS A 341 -18.60 19.05 -15.42
C LYS A 341 -19.46 20.00 -16.24
N GLU A 342 -19.55 21.25 -15.80
CA GLU A 342 -20.36 22.28 -16.47
C GLU A 342 -19.66 22.81 -17.72
N ALA A 343 -18.32 22.84 -17.72
CA ALA A 343 -17.51 23.32 -18.83
C ALA A 343 -17.45 22.31 -20.00
N PHE A 344 -17.49 21.00 -19.72
CA PHE A 344 -17.31 19.95 -20.74
C PHE A 344 -18.38 18.84 -20.65
N PRO A 345 -19.67 19.18 -20.82
CA PRO A 345 -20.75 18.18 -20.77
C PRO A 345 -20.60 17.19 -21.93
N GLY A 346 -20.73 15.89 -21.63
CA GLY A 346 -20.59 14.83 -22.64
C GLY A 346 -19.17 14.27 -22.80
N ASN A 347 -18.17 14.96 -22.25
CA ASN A 347 -16.75 14.58 -22.37
C ASN A 347 -16.04 14.45 -21.01
N TYR A 348 -16.56 15.05 -19.96
CA TYR A 348 -15.95 14.97 -18.62
C TYR A 348 -16.97 14.60 -17.55
N ASN A 349 -16.57 13.73 -16.62
CA ASN A 349 -17.31 13.49 -15.40
C ASN A 349 -16.38 13.17 -14.21
N VAL A 350 -16.91 13.35 -13.00
CA VAL A 350 -16.21 13.03 -11.75
C VAL A 350 -17.16 12.47 -10.70
N TYR A 351 -16.72 11.43 -10.02
CA TYR A 351 -17.35 10.90 -8.81
C TYR A 351 -16.45 11.22 -7.61
N ILE A 352 -16.93 12.08 -6.72
CA ILE A 352 -16.24 12.42 -5.48
C ILE A 352 -16.66 11.45 -4.39
N GLY A 353 -15.73 10.61 -3.95
CA GLY A 353 -15.96 9.60 -2.92
C GLY A 353 -15.24 8.28 -3.22
N TYR A 354 -15.50 7.31 -2.35
CA TYR A 354 -15.01 5.93 -2.51
C TYR A 354 -16.15 5.02 -2.98
N ASN A 355 -15.90 4.28 -4.06
CA ASN A 355 -16.83 3.28 -4.57
C ASN A 355 -16.05 2.14 -5.22
N GLU A 356 -16.03 0.98 -4.56
CA GLU A 356 -15.27 -0.18 -5.00
C GLU A 356 -15.81 -0.75 -6.32
N GLN A 357 -17.12 -0.93 -6.45
CA GLN A 357 -17.72 -1.46 -7.67
C GLN A 357 -17.39 -0.57 -8.88
N LEU A 358 -17.47 0.75 -8.70
CA LEU A 358 -17.13 1.70 -9.75
C LEU A 358 -15.64 1.63 -10.11
N SER A 359 -14.74 1.43 -9.14
CA SER A 359 -13.30 1.32 -9.43
C SER A 359 -13.01 0.12 -10.36
N HIS A 360 -13.59 -1.04 -10.08
CA HIS A 360 -13.50 -2.24 -10.92
C HIS A 360 -14.07 -1.99 -12.33
N GLN A 361 -15.23 -1.35 -12.42
CA GLN A 361 -15.85 -1.01 -13.70
C GLN A 361 -14.97 -0.05 -14.50
N ILE A 362 -14.39 0.97 -13.87
CA ILE A 362 -13.46 1.90 -14.52
C ILE A 362 -12.23 1.17 -15.03
N TYR A 363 -11.59 0.29 -14.24
CA TYR A 363 -10.47 -0.51 -14.74
C TYR A 363 -10.86 -1.39 -15.94
N ALA A 364 -12.09 -1.92 -15.95
CA ALA A 364 -12.58 -2.73 -17.06
C ALA A 364 -12.97 -1.92 -18.31
N GLY A 365 -13.46 -0.69 -18.16
CA GLY A 365 -13.99 0.11 -19.26
C GLY A 365 -13.07 1.21 -19.78
N ALA A 366 -12.14 1.72 -18.97
CA ALA A 366 -11.21 2.77 -19.39
C ALA A 366 -10.17 2.25 -20.40
N ASP A 367 -9.66 3.16 -21.22
CA ASP A 367 -8.56 2.87 -22.14
C ASP A 367 -7.22 3.23 -21.49
N PHE A 368 -7.19 4.35 -20.77
CA PHE A 368 -5.98 4.86 -20.13
C PHE A 368 -6.20 5.21 -18.66
N LEU A 369 -5.26 4.82 -17.80
CA LEU A 369 -5.22 5.22 -16.38
C LEU A 369 -4.10 6.25 -16.18
N LEU A 370 -4.44 7.44 -15.70
CA LEU A 370 -3.49 8.50 -15.39
C LEU A 370 -3.03 8.44 -13.93
N MET A 371 -1.71 8.43 -13.71
CA MET A 371 -1.07 8.47 -12.39
C MET A 371 0.10 9.46 -12.36
N PRO A 372 -0.16 10.77 -12.19
CA PRO A 372 0.87 11.81 -12.22
C PRO A 372 1.58 11.99 -10.87
N SER A 373 1.73 10.90 -10.11
CA SER A 373 2.18 10.89 -8.72
C SER A 373 3.55 11.56 -8.53
N ARG A 374 3.66 12.39 -7.48
CA ARG A 374 4.95 12.92 -7.02
C ARG A 374 5.73 11.88 -6.23
N VAL A 375 5.02 11.01 -5.52
CA VAL A 375 5.57 9.90 -4.74
C VAL A 375 4.68 8.68 -4.93
N GLU A 376 5.29 7.53 -5.27
CA GLU A 376 4.57 6.27 -5.43
C GLU A 376 5.46 5.10 -5.02
N PRO A 377 5.52 4.73 -3.72
CA PRO A 377 6.44 3.71 -3.24
C PRO A 377 6.30 2.41 -4.02
N CYS A 378 5.07 1.94 -4.24
CA CYS A 378 4.78 0.85 -5.16
C CYS A 378 3.76 1.26 -6.22
N GLY A 379 2.59 1.73 -5.78
CA GLY A 379 1.41 1.88 -6.63
C GLY A 379 0.79 0.51 -6.90
N LEU A 380 -0.53 0.37 -6.68
CA LEU A 380 -1.27 -0.85 -7.00
C LEU A 380 -2.19 -0.65 -8.22
N ASN A 381 -2.67 0.58 -8.43
CA ASN A 381 -3.65 0.92 -9.46
C ASN A 381 -3.16 0.64 -10.88
N GLN A 382 -1.87 0.84 -11.16
CA GLN A 382 -1.29 0.49 -12.45
C GLN A 382 -1.31 -1.02 -12.67
N MET A 383 -1.08 -1.84 -11.65
CA MET A 383 -1.14 -3.29 -11.76
C MET A 383 -2.59 -3.78 -11.97
N TYR A 384 -3.56 -3.15 -11.30
CA TYR A 384 -4.99 -3.38 -11.59
C TYR A 384 -5.35 -3.00 -13.03
N ALA A 385 -4.89 -1.85 -13.51
CA ALA A 385 -5.10 -1.41 -14.89
C ALA A 385 -4.52 -2.41 -15.91
N LEU A 386 -3.27 -2.84 -15.73
CA LEU A 386 -2.63 -3.83 -16.60
C LEU A 386 -3.42 -5.13 -16.65
N ARG A 387 -3.87 -5.61 -15.48
CA ARG A 387 -4.68 -6.82 -15.34
C ARG A 387 -6.02 -6.75 -16.08
N TYR A 388 -6.62 -5.57 -16.14
CA TYR A 388 -7.89 -5.30 -16.83
C TYR A 388 -7.71 -4.74 -18.25
N GLY A 389 -6.49 -4.73 -18.77
CA GLY A 389 -6.20 -4.28 -20.13
C GLY A 389 -6.41 -2.77 -20.33
N THR A 390 -6.17 -1.97 -19.30
CA THR A 390 -6.12 -0.50 -19.32
C THR A 390 -4.66 -0.06 -19.34
N ILE A 391 -4.30 0.81 -20.29
CA ILE A 391 -2.91 1.21 -20.51
C ILE A 391 -2.56 2.33 -19.52
N PRO A 392 -1.55 2.16 -18.65
CA PRO A 392 -1.22 3.18 -17.66
C PRO A 392 -0.38 4.31 -18.28
N ILE A 393 -0.71 5.54 -17.90
CA ILE A 393 0.04 6.77 -18.14
C ILE A 393 0.60 7.21 -16.79
N VAL A 394 1.90 7.04 -16.58
CA VAL A 394 2.51 7.14 -15.25
C VAL A 394 3.72 8.06 -15.22
N ARG A 395 4.01 8.62 -14.05
CA ARG A 395 5.32 9.21 -13.82
C ARG A 395 6.36 8.10 -13.57
N ARG A 396 7.59 8.26 -14.08
CA ARG A 396 8.73 7.37 -13.78
C ARG A 396 9.24 7.57 -12.34
N ILE A 397 8.49 7.06 -11.37
CA ILE A 397 8.81 7.18 -9.94
C ILE A 397 8.43 5.90 -9.19
N GLY A 398 9.24 5.52 -8.21
CA GLY A 398 9.06 4.37 -7.32
C GLY A 398 8.60 3.12 -8.07
N GLY A 399 7.57 2.46 -7.58
CA GLY A 399 7.08 1.22 -8.19
C GLY A 399 6.41 1.40 -9.56
N LEU A 400 6.02 2.61 -9.97
CA LEU A 400 5.52 2.84 -11.34
C LEU A 400 6.64 2.62 -12.35
N LYS A 401 7.86 3.07 -12.03
CA LYS A 401 9.05 2.85 -12.87
C LYS A 401 9.41 1.37 -12.98
N ASP A 402 9.17 0.58 -11.93
CA ASP A 402 9.44 -0.86 -11.94
C ASP A 402 8.36 -1.69 -12.64
N THR A 403 7.15 -1.14 -12.77
CA THR A 403 5.98 -1.87 -13.30
C THR A 403 5.55 -1.43 -14.69
N VAL A 404 5.96 -0.25 -15.15
CA VAL A 404 5.54 0.30 -16.44
C VAL A 404 6.76 0.76 -17.23
N ILE A 405 6.94 0.15 -18.39
CA ILE A 405 7.97 0.52 -19.37
C ILE A 405 7.29 1.31 -20.48
N ASP A 406 7.87 2.45 -20.85
CA ASP A 406 7.32 3.34 -21.88
C ASP A 406 7.34 2.69 -23.26
N ILE A 407 6.32 2.93 -24.08
CA ILE A 407 6.24 2.43 -25.46
C ILE A 407 7.45 2.85 -26.32
N GLY A 408 8.01 4.04 -26.08
CA GLY A 408 9.21 4.54 -26.75
C GLY A 408 10.49 3.80 -26.36
N ASP A 409 10.50 3.14 -25.20
CA ASP A 409 11.59 2.29 -24.73
C ASP A 409 11.37 0.80 -25.09
N GLY A 410 10.42 0.49 -25.98
CA GLY A 410 10.02 -0.88 -26.30
C GLY A 410 9.12 -1.53 -25.25
N GLY A 411 8.46 -0.72 -24.43
CA GLY A 411 7.49 -1.14 -23.42
C GLY A 411 6.04 -1.13 -23.91
N PHE A 412 5.13 -0.79 -23.01
CA PHE A 412 3.67 -0.94 -23.21
C PHE A 412 2.83 0.18 -22.57
N GLY A 413 3.37 0.93 -21.62
CA GLY A 413 2.69 2.06 -21.00
C GLY A 413 3.23 3.38 -21.54
N ILE A 414 2.70 4.48 -21.02
CA ILE A 414 3.17 5.81 -21.38
C ILE A 414 3.74 6.44 -20.13
N CYS A 415 4.97 6.91 -20.22
CA CYS A 415 5.68 7.47 -19.11
C CYS A 415 5.97 8.95 -19.34
N HIS A 416 5.96 9.70 -18.24
CA HIS A 416 6.43 11.08 -18.16
C HIS A 416 7.37 11.23 -16.94
N ASP A 417 8.16 12.29 -16.89
CA ASP A 417 9.26 12.42 -15.91
C ASP A 417 8.95 13.46 -14.82
N GLN A 418 8.17 14.48 -15.17
CA GLN A 418 7.80 15.59 -14.31
C GLN A 418 6.32 15.52 -13.93
N SER A 419 6.02 15.77 -12.66
CA SER A 419 4.63 16.01 -12.22
C SER A 419 4.28 17.46 -12.52
N SER A 420 3.99 17.74 -13.80
CA SER A 420 3.67 19.07 -14.32
C SER A 420 2.54 18.99 -15.34
N VAL A 421 1.74 20.05 -15.45
CA VAL A 421 0.60 20.09 -16.38
C VAL A 421 1.05 19.83 -17.83
N TRP A 422 2.16 20.43 -18.24
CA TRP A 422 2.67 20.31 -19.61
C TRP A 422 3.13 18.88 -19.94
N ASP A 423 3.96 18.28 -19.08
CA ASP A 423 4.53 16.95 -19.33
C ASP A 423 3.46 15.87 -19.32
N VAL A 424 2.48 16.00 -18.42
CA VAL A 424 1.33 15.09 -18.38
C VAL A 424 0.42 15.28 -19.59
N GLY A 425 0.19 16.53 -20.03
CA GLY A 425 -0.55 16.82 -21.25
C GLY A 425 0.10 16.19 -22.49
N HIS A 426 1.43 16.28 -22.61
CA HIS A 426 2.18 15.63 -23.67
C HIS A 426 1.99 14.09 -23.64
N ALA A 427 2.01 13.47 -22.45
CA ALA A 427 1.75 12.04 -22.29
C ALA A 427 0.32 11.64 -22.68
N ILE A 428 -0.69 12.48 -22.37
CA ILE A 428 -2.07 12.28 -22.84
C ILE A 428 -2.13 12.34 -24.37
N GLY A 429 -1.37 13.23 -25.01
CA GLY A 429 -1.31 13.29 -26.47
C GLY A 429 -0.71 12.05 -27.11
N ARG A 430 0.40 11.54 -26.56
CA ARG A 430 0.97 10.25 -26.98
C ARG A 430 -0.03 9.10 -26.84
N ALA A 431 -0.85 9.13 -25.78
CA ALA A 431 -1.91 8.14 -25.57
C ALA A 431 -3.05 8.24 -26.58
N TYR A 432 -3.43 9.47 -26.94
CA TYR A 432 -4.42 9.71 -27.99
C TYR A 432 -3.92 9.18 -29.34
N GLU A 433 -2.67 9.48 -29.73
CA GLU A 433 -2.05 8.96 -30.95
C GLU A 433 -2.02 7.42 -30.97
N LEU A 434 -1.67 6.80 -29.84
CA LEU A 434 -1.72 5.36 -29.67
C LEU A 434 -3.14 4.82 -29.86
N TYR A 435 -4.16 5.48 -29.29
CA TYR A 435 -5.55 5.05 -29.40
C TYR A 435 -6.05 5.02 -30.85
N VAL A 436 -5.63 5.98 -31.67
CA VAL A 436 -5.94 6.02 -33.11
C VAL A 436 -5.38 4.77 -33.82
N ASN A 437 -4.25 4.22 -33.36
CA ASN A 437 -3.72 2.95 -33.84
C ASN A 437 -4.37 1.74 -33.14
N ALA A 438 -5.60 1.41 -33.54
CA ALA A 438 -6.39 0.33 -32.95
C ALA A 438 -5.69 -1.04 -32.95
N LYS A 439 -4.79 -1.31 -33.92
CA LYS A 439 -4.01 -2.56 -33.97
C LYS A 439 -3.02 -2.62 -32.82
N GLU A 440 -2.25 -1.55 -32.62
CA GLU A 440 -1.22 -1.46 -31.59
C GLU A 440 -1.85 -1.49 -30.18
N VAL A 441 -2.95 -0.77 -29.96
CA VAL A 441 -3.72 -0.84 -28.71
C VAL A 441 -4.11 -2.28 -28.38
N LYS A 442 -4.58 -3.03 -29.38
CA LYS A 442 -5.01 -4.42 -29.18
C LYS A 442 -3.84 -5.35 -28.85
N GLU A 443 -2.69 -5.14 -29.47
CA GLU A 443 -1.46 -5.88 -29.19
C GLU A 443 -0.95 -5.59 -27.78
N ILE A 444 -0.82 -4.31 -27.41
CA ILE A 444 -0.44 -3.86 -26.06
C ILE A 444 -1.40 -4.39 -25.02
N ARG A 445 -2.72 -4.24 -25.23
CA ARG A 445 -3.75 -4.70 -24.28
C ARG A 445 -3.64 -6.19 -23.97
N LYS A 446 -3.41 -7.02 -24.99
CA LYS A 446 -3.23 -8.46 -24.79
C LYS A 446 -1.93 -8.78 -24.08
N PHE A 447 -0.87 -8.02 -24.35
CA PHE A 447 0.42 -8.18 -23.70
C PHE A 447 0.33 -7.83 -22.20
N ILE A 448 -0.20 -6.66 -21.84
CA ILE A 448 -0.27 -6.21 -20.46
C ILE A 448 -1.10 -7.12 -19.55
N MET A 449 -2.17 -7.72 -20.08
CA MET A 449 -3.00 -8.67 -19.33
C MET A 449 -2.31 -10.01 -19.02
N GLN A 450 -1.20 -10.32 -19.71
CA GLN A 450 -0.40 -11.53 -19.47
C GLN A 450 0.69 -11.31 -18.42
N LEU A 451 0.97 -10.05 -18.05
CA LEU A 451 1.98 -9.74 -17.04
C LEU A 451 1.55 -10.28 -15.67
N ASP A 452 2.48 -10.97 -15.02
CA ASP A 452 2.25 -11.53 -13.70
C ASP A 452 2.80 -10.59 -12.61
N HIS A 453 1.86 -9.91 -11.97
CA HIS A 453 2.05 -9.07 -10.79
C HIS A 453 1.39 -9.68 -9.55
N SER A 454 1.22 -11.00 -9.51
CA SER A 454 0.58 -11.70 -8.39
C SER A 454 1.41 -11.65 -7.11
N TRP A 455 0.72 -11.82 -5.98
CA TRP A 455 1.37 -12.10 -4.71
C TRP A 455 2.16 -13.41 -4.68
N ASP A 456 1.88 -14.38 -5.56
CA ASP A 456 2.66 -15.63 -5.63
C ASP A 456 4.15 -15.35 -5.88
N LYS A 457 4.45 -14.47 -6.85
CA LYS A 457 5.82 -14.07 -7.19
C LYS A 457 6.46 -13.24 -6.08
N ALA A 458 5.74 -12.27 -5.53
CA ALA A 458 6.24 -11.42 -4.45
C ALA A 458 6.52 -12.24 -3.17
N ALA A 459 5.62 -13.15 -2.80
CA ALA A 459 5.76 -14.01 -1.63
C ALA A 459 7.01 -14.90 -1.73
N GLN A 460 7.31 -15.47 -2.90
CA GLN A 460 8.55 -16.24 -3.09
C GLN A 460 9.82 -15.43 -2.82
N GLN A 461 9.85 -14.15 -3.21
CA GLN A 461 10.98 -13.26 -2.92
C GLN A 461 11.13 -13.00 -1.42
N TYR A 462 10.01 -12.79 -0.70
CA TYR A 462 10.02 -12.69 0.76
C TYR A 462 10.49 -13.98 1.42
N ILE A 463 10.02 -15.16 0.97
CA ILE A 463 10.47 -16.45 1.49
C ILE A 463 11.98 -16.64 1.31
N HIS A 464 12.53 -16.27 0.15
CA HIS A 464 13.98 -16.31 -0.07
C HIS A 464 14.72 -15.34 0.86
N LEU A 465 14.19 -14.13 1.05
CA LEU A 465 14.76 -13.15 1.97
C LEU A 465 14.83 -13.67 3.42
N TYR A 466 13.82 -14.42 3.86
CA TYR A 466 13.76 -14.98 5.22
C TYR A 466 14.75 -16.12 5.49
N GLN A 467 15.45 -16.64 4.47
CA GLN A 467 16.51 -17.63 4.63
C GLN A 467 17.81 -16.95 5.11
N ILE A 468 17.75 -16.36 6.31
CA ILE A 468 18.78 -15.49 6.92
C ILE A 468 19.81 -16.29 7.73
#